data_AF-A0A3A0G6H7-F1
#
_entry.id   AF-A0A3A0G6H7-F1
#
_cell.length_a   1.000
_cell.length_b   1.000
_cell.length_c   1.000
_cell.angle_alpha   90.00
_cell.angle_beta   90.00
_cell.angle_gamma   90.00
#
_symmetry.space_group_name_H-M   'P 1'
#
loop_
_entity.id
_entity.type
_entity.pdbx_description
1 polymer ?
#
loop_
_entity_poly.entity_id
_entity_poly.type
_entity_poly.pdbx_seq_one_letter_code
_entity_poly.pdbx_strand_id
1 'polypeptide(L)'
;MSNNSSTFDSIDKLLVRALDGDSRQSFNALERKLGIPAETIRYRIKGMLDSGVISHFITIINIGKLGISVHKVLLKLHNVDESRIQRIIERLKSHKMVNWVARLDGVFDIAFTIWIQGLRELSDFVDELKSSNRSYISRLCFAVNIDVEFFTREYTAKHRRSGQEITKFEAPRHPAKIDKTDLLIMRQICMDVRAATAELARKVGVAPETVAARLRRLRDAQLLCVHIS
;
A
#
# COMPACT_ATOMS: atom_id res chain seq x y z
N MET A 1 26.59 13.26 -26.06
CA MET A 1 26.77 11.87 -25.61
C MET A 1 25.42 11.34 -25.18
N SER A 2 24.91 10.39 -25.97
CA SER A 2 23.81 9.43 -25.75
C SER A 2 22.59 9.87 -24.93
N ASN A 3 21.67 10.58 -25.58
CA ASN A 3 20.26 10.61 -25.22
C ASN A 3 19.66 9.24 -25.54
N ASN A 4 19.25 8.46 -24.54
CA ASN A 4 18.48 7.23 -24.76
C ASN A 4 17.27 7.27 -23.83
N SER A 5 16.22 7.98 -24.24
CA SER A 5 14.90 7.80 -23.64
C SER A 5 14.46 6.38 -23.98
N SER A 6 14.61 5.43 -23.05
CA SER A 6 14.06 4.08 -23.22
C SER A 6 12.55 4.24 -23.38
N THR A 7 12.08 4.06 -24.61
CA THR A 7 10.66 4.23 -24.93
C THR A 7 9.93 3.07 -24.27
N PHE A 8 9.11 3.36 -23.26
CA PHE A 8 8.30 2.36 -22.55
C PHE A 8 7.40 1.60 -23.55
N ASP A 9 7.82 0.38 -23.89
CA ASP A 9 7.30 -0.35 -25.04
C ASP A 9 6.24 -1.40 -24.67
N SER A 10 5.79 -2.20 -25.63
CA SER A 10 4.78 -3.24 -25.39
C SER A 10 5.26 -4.34 -24.44
N ILE A 11 6.55 -4.66 -24.44
CA ILE A 11 7.14 -5.64 -23.52
C ILE A 11 7.14 -5.07 -22.10
N ASP A 12 7.57 -3.82 -21.94
CA ASP A 12 7.58 -3.17 -20.63
C ASP A 12 6.16 -3.11 -20.02
N LYS A 13 5.15 -2.79 -20.85
CA LYS A 13 3.73 -2.82 -20.45
C LYS A 13 3.26 -4.21 -20.02
N LEU A 14 3.68 -5.27 -20.73
CA LEU A 14 3.36 -6.66 -20.36
C LEU A 14 4.01 -7.04 -19.03
N LEU A 15 5.28 -6.65 -18.81
CA LEU A 15 6.01 -6.92 -17.57
C LEU A 15 5.40 -6.21 -16.37
N VAL A 16 5.08 -4.91 -16.51
CA VAL A 16 4.36 -4.14 -15.48
C VAL A 16 3.03 -4.82 -15.15
N ARG A 17 2.24 -5.19 -16.16
CA ARG A 17 0.94 -5.86 -15.92
C ARG A 17 1.09 -7.22 -15.24
N ALA A 18 2.12 -8.00 -15.59
CA ALA A 18 2.36 -9.30 -15.00
C ALA A 18 2.84 -9.21 -13.53
N LEU A 19 3.61 -8.15 -13.21
CA LEU A 19 4.12 -7.90 -11.87
C LEU A 19 3.11 -7.20 -10.96
N ASP A 20 2.13 -6.46 -11.51
CA ASP A 20 1.09 -5.80 -10.71
C ASP A 20 0.21 -6.78 -9.93
N GLY A 21 0.02 -8.01 -10.41
CA GLY A 21 -0.72 -9.05 -9.68
C GLY A 21 0.11 -9.86 -8.68
N ASP A 22 1.40 -10.10 -8.98
CA ASP A 22 2.33 -10.73 -8.04
C ASP A 22 3.77 -10.32 -8.40
N SER A 23 4.27 -9.32 -7.68
CA SER A 23 5.59 -8.76 -7.95
C SER A 23 6.77 -9.60 -7.43
N ARG A 24 6.47 -10.72 -6.73
CA ARG A 24 7.46 -11.71 -6.26
C ARG A 24 7.68 -12.86 -7.24
N GLN A 25 6.97 -12.89 -8.37
CA GLN A 25 7.22 -13.88 -9.41
C GLN A 25 8.71 -13.90 -9.81
N SER A 26 9.27 -15.10 -9.90
CA SER A 26 10.62 -15.28 -10.39
C SER A 26 10.70 -14.95 -11.88
N PHE A 27 11.86 -14.51 -12.36
CA PHE A 27 12.05 -14.24 -13.79
C PHE A 27 11.80 -15.48 -14.65
N ASN A 28 12.12 -16.67 -14.16
CA ASN A 28 11.81 -17.93 -14.85
C ASN A 28 10.31 -18.22 -14.92
N ALA A 29 9.54 -17.82 -13.89
CA ALA A 29 8.08 -17.96 -13.94
C ALA A 29 7.47 -16.98 -14.96
N LEU A 30 7.97 -15.74 -14.98
CA LEU A 30 7.58 -14.73 -15.98
C LEU A 30 7.97 -15.15 -17.40
N GLU A 31 9.14 -15.77 -17.58
CA GLU A 31 9.57 -16.31 -18.87
C GLU A 31 8.60 -17.36 -19.39
N ARG A 32 8.26 -18.37 -18.57
CA ARG A 32 7.26 -19.38 -18.95
C ARG A 32 5.88 -18.77 -19.25
N LYS A 33 5.50 -17.71 -18.54
CA LYS A 33 4.20 -17.06 -18.68
C LYS A 33 4.11 -16.17 -19.91
N LEU A 34 5.20 -15.48 -20.26
CA LEU A 34 5.22 -14.42 -21.27
C LEU A 34 5.97 -14.81 -22.55
N GLY A 35 6.73 -15.92 -22.53
CA GLY A 35 7.59 -16.33 -23.65
C GLY A 35 8.81 -15.43 -23.87
N ILE A 36 9.18 -14.61 -22.88
CA ILE A 36 10.31 -13.67 -22.95
C ILE A 36 11.47 -14.25 -22.12
N PRO A 37 12.71 -14.31 -22.65
CA PRO A 37 13.85 -14.85 -21.90
C PRO A 37 14.04 -14.15 -20.54
N ALA A 38 14.33 -14.92 -19.47
CA ALA A 38 14.48 -14.38 -18.12
C ALA A 38 15.54 -13.27 -18.01
N GLU A 39 16.61 -13.35 -18.81
CA GLU A 39 17.65 -12.32 -18.81
C GLU A 39 17.15 -10.99 -19.42
N THR A 40 16.35 -11.07 -20.49
CA THR A 40 15.67 -9.90 -21.07
C THR A 40 14.70 -9.29 -20.06
N ILE A 41 13.91 -10.12 -19.37
CA ILE A 41 12.99 -9.68 -18.32
C ILE A 41 13.75 -8.93 -17.22
N ARG A 42 14.85 -9.51 -16.72
CA ARG A 42 15.70 -8.91 -15.69
C ARG A 42 16.26 -7.56 -16.12
N TYR A 43 16.80 -7.48 -17.33
CA TYR A 43 17.35 -6.25 -17.91
C TYR A 43 16.29 -5.15 -17.99
N ARG A 44 15.10 -5.49 -18.51
CA ARG A 44 13.97 -4.54 -18.68
C ARG A 44 13.44 -4.03 -17.35
N ILE A 45 13.22 -4.91 -16.38
CA ILE A 45 12.77 -4.53 -15.04
C ILE A 45 13.80 -3.61 -14.36
N LYS A 46 15.08 -3.94 -14.48
CA LYS A 46 16.15 -3.07 -13.96
C LYS A 46 16.13 -1.69 -14.62
N GLY A 47 16.03 -1.63 -15.95
CA GLY A 47 15.91 -0.36 -16.66
C GLY A 47 14.68 0.46 -16.24
N MET A 48 13.54 -0.18 -15.97
CA MET A 48 12.34 0.49 -15.48
C MET A 48 12.48 1.02 -14.05
N LEU A 49 13.21 0.31 -13.18
CA LEU A 49 13.56 0.80 -11.84
C LEU A 49 14.52 2.00 -11.92
N ASP A 50 15.58 1.86 -12.71
CA ASP A 50 16.62 2.89 -12.85
C ASP A 50 16.05 4.20 -13.47
N SER A 51 15.04 4.08 -14.34
CA SER A 51 14.33 5.22 -14.96
C SER A 51 13.14 5.75 -14.15
N GLY A 52 12.77 5.08 -13.05
CA GLY A 52 11.63 5.46 -12.20
C GLY A 52 10.25 5.15 -12.80
N VAL A 53 10.17 4.39 -13.89
CA VAL A 53 8.90 3.86 -14.44
C VAL A 53 8.25 2.89 -13.45
N ILE A 54 9.07 2.04 -12.81
CA ILE A 54 8.69 1.31 -11.60
C ILE A 54 9.40 2.02 -10.45
N SER A 55 8.66 2.54 -9.48
CA SER A 55 9.27 3.19 -8.34
C SER A 55 9.79 2.14 -7.36
N HIS A 56 8.89 1.26 -6.90
CA HIS A 56 9.18 0.23 -5.91
C HIS A 56 8.21 -0.94 -6.04
N PHE A 57 8.59 -2.09 -5.49
CA PHE A 57 7.69 -3.21 -5.26
C PHE A 57 6.98 -3.01 -3.91
N ILE A 58 5.66 -3.20 -3.85
CA ILE A 58 4.89 -2.99 -2.61
C ILE A 58 4.13 -4.25 -2.18
N THR A 59 4.06 -4.46 -0.88
CA THR A 59 3.15 -5.46 -0.29
C THR A 59 1.95 -4.71 0.28
N ILE A 60 0.74 -5.07 -0.16
CA ILE A 60 -0.50 -4.57 0.43
C ILE A 60 -0.95 -5.56 1.51
N ILE A 61 -1.06 -5.05 2.73
CA ILE A 61 -1.50 -5.82 3.89
C ILE A 61 -3.00 -5.67 4.07
N ASN A 62 -3.70 -6.79 4.29
CA ASN A 62 -5.09 -6.74 4.74
C ASN A 62 -5.18 -6.37 6.21
N ILE A 63 -5.19 -5.07 6.47
CA ILE A 63 -5.29 -4.48 7.80
C ILE A 63 -6.61 -4.83 8.50
N GLY A 64 -7.71 -5.08 7.75
CA GLY A 64 -8.96 -5.58 8.31
C GLY A 64 -8.79 -6.94 8.99
N LYS A 65 -8.01 -7.84 8.38
CA LYS A 65 -7.62 -9.13 8.99
C LYS A 65 -6.60 -8.98 10.13
N LEU A 66 -6.02 -7.80 10.34
CA LEU A 66 -5.25 -7.48 11.56
C LEU A 66 -6.12 -6.87 12.67
N GLY A 67 -7.44 -6.78 12.48
CA GLY A 67 -8.34 -6.14 13.44
C GLY A 67 -8.34 -4.61 13.36
N ILE A 68 -7.78 -4.03 12.29
CA ILE A 68 -7.68 -2.59 12.11
C ILE A 68 -8.81 -2.12 11.18
N SER A 69 -9.64 -1.19 11.63
CA SER A 69 -10.60 -0.49 10.79
C SER A 69 -10.01 0.82 10.26
N VAL A 70 -10.38 1.16 9.01
CA VAL A 70 -9.97 2.41 8.37
C VAL A 70 -11.11 3.39 8.41
N HIS A 71 -10.86 4.56 8.98
CA HIS A 71 -11.81 5.66 9.03
C HIS A 71 -11.30 6.80 8.18
N LYS A 72 -12.12 7.24 7.23
CA LYS A 72 -11.88 8.44 6.47
C LYS A 72 -12.40 9.64 7.24
N VAL A 73 -11.56 10.65 7.37
CA VAL A 73 -11.87 11.90 8.06
C VAL A 73 -11.79 13.03 7.06
N LEU A 74 -12.83 13.85 7.02
CA LEU A 74 -12.92 15.04 6.17
C LEU A 74 -13.02 16.27 7.05
N LEU A 75 -12.13 17.24 6.83
CA LEU A 75 -12.08 18.51 7.55
C LEU A 75 -12.49 19.64 6.62
N LYS A 76 -13.49 20.41 7.06
CA LYS A 76 -13.69 21.77 6.60
C LYS A 76 -13.05 22.70 7.61
N LEU A 77 -12.19 23.58 7.11
CA LEU A 77 -11.55 24.62 7.85
C LEU A 77 -12.21 25.97 7.57
N HIS A 78 -12.05 26.89 8.50
CA HIS A 78 -12.46 28.28 8.39
C HIS A 78 -11.47 29.16 9.14
N ASN A 79 -11.37 30.43 8.76
CA ASN A 79 -10.47 31.40 9.39
C ASN A 79 -9.01 30.89 9.47
N VAL A 80 -8.55 30.20 8.43
CA VAL A 80 -7.18 29.68 8.31
C VAL A 80 -6.48 30.31 7.13
N ASP A 81 -5.19 30.56 7.30
CA ASP A 81 -4.27 30.88 6.22
C ASP A 81 -3.54 29.61 5.74
N GLU A 82 -2.79 29.73 4.66
CA GLU A 82 -2.00 28.64 4.10
C GLU A 82 -0.99 28.06 5.11
N SER A 83 -0.39 28.93 5.93
CA SER A 83 0.59 28.51 6.94
C SER A 83 -0.03 27.60 8.02
N ARG A 84 -1.27 27.88 8.42
CA ARG A 84 -2.03 27.05 9.36
C ARG A 84 -2.42 25.72 8.75
N ILE A 85 -2.89 25.73 7.49
CA ILE A 85 -3.25 24.51 6.76
C ILE A 85 -2.04 23.57 6.71
N GLN A 86 -0.86 24.08 6.32
CA GLN A 86 0.35 23.28 6.26
C GLN A 86 0.73 22.71 7.64
N ARG A 87 0.59 23.49 8.72
CA ARG A 87 0.85 23.03 10.09
C ARG A 87 -0.07 21.90 10.52
N ILE A 88 -1.36 21.97 10.14
CA ILE A 88 -2.32 20.90 10.39
C ILE A 88 -1.90 19.64 9.62
N ILE A 89 -1.56 19.77 8.34
CA ILE A 89 -1.11 18.67 7.49
C ILE A 89 0.16 18.01 8.06
N GLU A 90 1.16 18.79 8.48
CA GLU A 90 2.39 18.22 9.05
C GLU A 90 2.14 17.48 10.37
N ARG A 91 1.25 17.97 11.22
CA ARG A 91 0.82 17.24 12.43
C ARG A 91 0.09 15.94 12.10
N LEU A 92 -0.78 15.96 11.09
CA LEU A 92 -1.45 14.74 10.63
C LEU A 92 -0.43 13.74 10.08
N LYS A 93 0.54 14.19 9.27
CA LYS A 93 1.60 13.33 8.71
C LYS A 93 2.49 12.68 9.77
N SER A 94 2.72 13.35 10.90
CA SER A 94 3.52 12.79 12.00
C SER A 94 2.72 11.91 12.96
N HIS A 95 1.40 11.88 12.84
CA HIS A 95 0.53 11.15 13.76
C HIS A 95 0.49 9.64 13.41
N LYS A 96 0.83 8.79 14.39
CA LYS A 96 0.98 7.33 14.20
C LYS A 96 -0.23 6.60 13.61
N MET A 97 -1.44 7.13 13.84
CA MET A 97 -2.67 6.52 13.33
C MET A 97 -3.02 6.97 11.92
N VAL A 98 -2.42 8.05 11.41
CA VAL A 98 -2.72 8.60 10.08
C VAL A 98 -1.84 7.90 9.04
N ASN A 99 -2.47 7.32 8.02
CA ASN A 99 -1.77 6.56 6.98
C ASN A 99 -1.85 7.20 5.58
N TRP A 100 -2.71 8.20 5.40
CA TRP A 100 -2.85 8.94 4.15
C TRP A 100 -3.46 10.31 4.45
N VAL A 101 -2.95 11.35 3.79
CA VAL A 101 -3.46 12.73 3.88
C VAL A 101 -3.49 13.31 2.48
N ALA A 102 -4.55 14.05 2.16
CA ALA A 102 -4.65 14.86 0.97
C ALA A 102 -5.25 16.22 1.30
N ARG A 103 -4.71 17.23 0.64
CA ARG A 103 -5.39 18.50 0.47
C ARG A 103 -6.44 18.34 -0.61
N LEU A 104 -7.60 18.95 -0.39
CA LEU A 104 -8.72 18.92 -1.32
C LEU A 104 -9.04 20.33 -1.80
N ASP A 105 -9.64 20.40 -2.98
CA ASP A 105 -10.34 21.58 -3.48
C ASP A 105 -11.84 21.24 -3.56
N GLY A 106 -12.68 22.01 -2.89
CA GLY A 106 -14.13 21.79 -2.82
C GLY A 106 -14.74 21.91 -1.42
N VAL A 107 -15.71 21.04 -1.12
CA VAL A 107 -16.53 21.11 0.11
C VAL A 107 -15.71 20.89 1.38
N PHE A 108 -14.63 20.12 1.30
CA PHE A 108 -13.70 19.91 2.40
C PHE A 108 -12.31 20.35 1.95
N ASP A 109 -11.46 20.76 2.90
CA ASP A 109 -10.14 21.30 2.63
C ASP A 109 -9.04 20.26 2.83
N ILE A 110 -9.25 19.33 3.77
CA ILE A 110 -8.31 18.23 4.05
C ILE A 110 -9.11 16.92 4.18
N ALA A 111 -8.62 15.87 3.54
CA ALA A 111 -9.03 14.50 3.78
C ALA A 111 -7.85 13.69 4.30
N PHE A 112 -8.11 12.78 5.23
CA PHE A 112 -7.11 11.81 5.65
C PHE A 112 -7.78 10.51 6.07
N THR A 113 -7.00 9.46 6.23
CA THR A 113 -7.47 8.21 6.82
C THR A 113 -6.70 7.91 8.09
N ILE A 114 -7.39 7.33 9.06
CA ILE A 114 -6.81 6.79 10.28
C ILE A 114 -7.06 5.30 10.39
N TRP A 115 -6.08 4.59 10.96
CA TRP A 115 -6.14 3.20 11.33
C TRP A 115 -6.41 3.09 12.83
N ILE A 116 -7.50 2.40 13.19
CA ILE A 116 -7.89 2.21 14.58
C ILE A 116 -8.17 0.73 14.86
N GLN A 117 -7.95 0.28 16.09
CA GLN A 117 -8.34 -1.06 16.56
C GLN A 117 -9.59 -1.03 17.44
N GLY A 118 -10.08 0.16 17.82
CA GLY A 118 -11.29 0.30 18.61
C GLY A 118 -11.81 1.74 18.69
N LEU A 119 -13.08 1.88 19.09
CA LEU A 119 -13.77 3.18 19.13
C LEU A 119 -13.15 4.18 20.14
N ARG A 120 -12.47 3.69 21.18
CA ARG A 120 -11.77 4.55 22.14
C ARG A 120 -10.66 5.35 21.44
N GLU A 121 -9.86 4.70 20.61
CA GLU A 121 -8.78 5.37 19.86
C GLU A 121 -9.31 6.44 18.90
N LEU A 122 -10.47 6.19 18.28
CA LEU A 122 -11.15 7.19 17.47
C LEU A 122 -11.54 8.41 18.32
N SER A 123 -12.17 8.19 19.48
CA SER A 123 -12.55 9.29 20.39
C SER A 123 -11.33 10.11 20.78
N ASP A 124 -10.26 9.45 21.22
CA ASP A 124 -9.04 10.09 21.69
C ASP A 124 -8.38 10.91 20.56
N PHE A 125 -8.32 10.35 19.35
CA PHE A 125 -7.83 11.07 18.17
C PHE A 125 -8.65 12.33 17.86
N VAL A 126 -9.98 12.24 17.96
CA VAL A 126 -10.86 13.39 17.70
C VAL A 126 -10.67 14.49 18.74
N ASP A 127 -10.53 14.11 20.01
CA ASP A 127 -10.28 15.05 21.10
C ASP A 127 -8.92 15.73 20.94
N GLU A 128 -7.88 14.98 20.58
CA GLU A 128 -6.56 15.52 20.26
C GLU A 128 -6.63 16.51 19.09
N LEU A 129 -7.27 16.11 17.97
CA LEU A 129 -7.40 16.92 16.77
C LEU A 129 -8.13 18.24 17.06
N LYS A 130 -9.17 18.19 17.89
CA LYS A 130 -9.93 19.39 18.28
C LYS A 130 -9.16 20.26 19.27
N SER A 131 -8.42 19.69 20.22
CA SER A 131 -7.74 20.45 21.29
C SER A 131 -6.91 21.62 20.76
N SER A 132 -6.24 21.43 19.62
CA SER A 132 -5.35 22.42 19.02
C SER A 132 -5.95 23.19 17.84
N ASN A 133 -7.12 22.76 17.33
CA ASN A 133 -7.67 23.28 16.06
C ASN A 133 -9.16 23.63 16.12
N ARG A 134 -9.78 23.59 17.30
CA ARG A 134 -11.23 23.76 17.46
C ARG A 134 -11.76 25.04 16.83
N SER A 135 -11.03 26.15 16.95
CA SER A 135 -11.40 27.45 16.38
C SER A 135 -11.28 27.51 14.85
N TYR A 136 -10.64 26.53 14.23
CA TYR A 136 -10.39 26.48 12.79
C TYR A 136 -11.23 25.42 12.08
N ILE A 137 -11.72 24.40 12.80
CA ILE A 137 -12.53 23.32 12.22
C ILE A 137 -14.00 23.73 12.26
N SER A 138 -14.60 23.97 11.09
CA SER A 138 -16.04 24.26 10.97
C SER A 138 -16.86 23.00 10.78
N ARG A 139 -16.29 21.96 10.13
CA ARG A 139 -16.95 20.67 9.94
C ARG A 139 -15.96 19.52 10.01
N LEU A 140 -16.38 18.46 10.69
CA LEU A 140 -15.66 17.20 10.83
C LEU A 140 -16.61 16.07 10.44
N CYS A 141 -16.27 15.30 9.41
CA CYS A 141 -17.07 14.17 8.95
C CYS A 141 -16.24 12.88 9.01
N PHE A 142 -16.88 11.79 9.45
CA PHE A 142 -16.30 10.45 9.48
C PHE A 142 -17.06 9.54 8.53
N ALA A 143 -16.31 8.77 7.74
CA ALA A 143 -16.83 7.64 7.01
C ALA A 143 -16.00 6.40 7.36
N VAL A 144 -16.67 5.26 7.53
CA VAL A 144 -16.01 3.98 7.76
C VAL A 144 -15.85 3.30 6.42
N ASN A 145 -14.64 2.83 6.12
CA ASN A 145 -14.44 1.96 4.96
C ASN A 145 -14.92 0.55 5.34
N ILE A 146 -16.06 0.15 4.79
CA ILE A 146 -16.63 -1.19 5.01
C ILE A 146 -16.02 -2.19 4.02
N ASP A 147 -16.08 -1.85 2.74
CA ASP A 147 -15.48 -2.64 1.66
C ASP A 147 -14.66 -1.72 0.76
N VAL A 148 -13.40 -2.07 0.53
CA VAL A 148 -12.49 -1.35 -0.35
C VAL A 148 -11.94 -2.29 -1.40
N GLU A 149 -12.17 -1.94 -2.65
CA GLU A 149 -11.69 -2.70 -3.80
C GLU A 149 -10.53 -1.95 -4.45
N PHE A 150 -9.37 -2.61 -4.51
CA PHE A 150 -8.23 -2.12 -5.25
C PHE A 150 -8.26 -2.76 -6.63
N PHE A 151 -8.45 -1.91 -7.63
CA PHE A 151 -8.36 -2.30 -9.02
C PHE A 151 -6.89 -2.34 -9.44
N THR A 152 -6.48 -3.39 -10.15
CA THR A 152 -5.14 -3.43 -10.74
C THR A 152 -5.02 -2.28 -11.73
N ARG A 153 -3.89 -1.58 -11.63
CA ARG A 153 -3.70 -0.30 -12.32
C ARG A 153 -3.24 -0.59 -13.73
N GLU A 154 -4.19 -0.88 -14.61
CA GLU A 154 -3.94 -0.97 -16.05
C GLU A 154 -3.70 0.43 -16.62
N TYR A 155 -2.51 0.98 -16.38
CA TYR A 155 -2.08 2.27 -16.93
C TYR A 155 -2.04 2.30 -18.47
N THR A 156 -2.18 1.14 -19.13
CA THR A 156 -1.78 0.93 -20.52
C THR A 156 -2.88 0.32 -21.41
N ALA A 157 -4.01 -0.12 -20.85
CA ALA A 157 -5.07 -0.78 -21.60
C ALA A 157 -6.09 0.23 -22.18
N LYS A 158 -6.37 0.12 -23.48
CA LYS A 158 -7.40 0.90 -24.20
C LYS A 158 -8.78 0.23 -24.22
N HIS A 159 -8.97 -0.91 -23.55
CA HIS A 159 -10.21 -1.70 -23.58
C HIS A 159 -10.78 -2.01 -22.19
N ARG A 160 -12.07 -2.41 -22.20
CA ARG A 160 -12.96 -2.59 -21.05
C ARG A 160 -12.36 -3.55 -20.01
N ARG A 161 -12.41 -3.14 -18.74
CA ARG A 161 -11.98 -3.91 -17.56
C ARG A 161 -12.70 -5.27 -17.52
N SER A 162 -12.05 -6.35 -17.94
CA SER A 162 -12.59 -7.70 -17.81
C SER A 162 -11.66 -8.57 -16.98
N GLY A 163 -12.11 -9.00 -15.80
CA GLY A 163 -11.49 -10.10 -15.04
C GLY A 163 -10.26 -9.75 -14.20
N GLN A 164 -10.15 -8.54 -13.65
CA GLN A 164 -9.03 -8.19 -12.77
C GLN A 164 -9.12 -8.92 -11.41
N GLU A 165 -7.97 -9.37 -10.89
CA GLU A 165 -7.83 -9.70 -9.48
C GLU A 165 -8.11 -8.44 -8.66
N ILE A 166 -9.28 -8.37 -8.04
CA ILE A 166 -9.64 -7.28 -7.14
C ILE A 166 -9.06 -7.63 -5.78
N THR A 167 -8.11 -6.83 -5.31
CA THR A 167 -7.71 -6.92 -3.90
C THR A 167 -8.79 -6.26 -3.06
N LYS A 168 -9.59 -7.06 -2.36
CA LYS A 168 -10.65 -6.59 -1.47
C LYS A 168 -10.16 -6.50 -0.03
N PHE A 169 -10.43 -5.37 0.60
CA PHE A 169 -10.29 -5.20 2.04
C PHE A 169 -11.67 -4.98 2.63
N GLU A 170 -12.01 -5.83 3.59
CA GLU A 170 -13.23 -5.68 4.37
C GLU A 170 -12.87 -5.06 5.73
N ALA A 171 -13.81 -4.35 6.32
CA ALA A 171 -13.74 -3.98 7.72
C ALA A 171 -13.54 -5.24 8.59
N PRO A 172 -12.88 -5.12 9.75
CA PRO A 172 -12.63 -6.28 10.62
C PRO A 172 -13.90 -7.08 10.94
N ARG A 173 -13.97 -8.32 10.46
CA ARG A 173 -15.01 -9.30 10.84
C ARG A 173 -14.45 -10.41 11.72
N HIS A 174 -13.34 -11.01 11.27
CA HIS A 174 -12.63 -12.08 11.97
C HIS A 174 -11.11 -11.85 11.84
N PRO A 175 -10.49 -11.14 12.80
CA PRO A 175 -9.05 -10.93 12.79
C PRO A 175 -8.31 -12.26 12.76
N ALA A 176 -7.30 -12.36 11.90
CA ALA A 176 -6.46 -13.53 11.82
C ALA A 176 -5.57 -13.65 13.07
N LYS A 177 -5.26 -14.89 13.47
CA LYS A 177 -4.26 -15.14 14.52
C LYS A 177 -2.86 -14.85 13.97
N ILE A 178 -2.29 -13.76 14.45
CA ILE A 178 -0.98 -13.23 14.04
C ILE A 178 -0.13 -13.06 15.29
N ASP A 179 1.07 -13.62 15.27
CA ASP A 179 2.03 -13.49 16.37
C ASP A 179 3.13 -12.45 16.06
N LYS A 180 4.04 -12.27 17.02
CA LYS A 180 5.15 -11.31 16.88
C LYS A 180 6.07 -11.64 15.70
N THR A 181 6.30 -12.93 15.42
CA THR A 181 7.15 -13.36 14.31
C THR A 181 6.50 -13.03 12.97
N ASP A 182 5.19 -13.23 12.84
CA ASP A 182 4.44 -12.81 11.64
C ASP A 182 4.56 -11.31 11.41
N LEU A 183 4.38 -10.49 12.45
CA LEU A 183 4.51 -9.03 12.34
C LEU A 183 5.92 -8.61 11.92
N LEU A 184 6.96 -9.29 12.42
CA LEU A 184 8.34 -9.03 11.99
C LEU A 184 8.56 -9.43 10.52
N ILE A 185 8.05 -10.58 10.08
CA ILE A 185 8.11 -11.00 8.67
C ILE A 185 7.39 -9.98 7.77
N MET A 186 6.19 -9.56 8.17
CA MET A 186 5.39 -8.55 7.45
C MET A 186 6.12 -7.21 7.36
N ARG A 187 6.78 -6.77 8.45
CA ARG A 187 7.60 -5.56 8.45
C ARG A 187 8.77 -5.67 7.47
N GLN A 188 9.49 -6.80 7.45
CA GLN A 188 10.63 -6.98 6.56
C GLN A 188 10.23 -7.05 5.10
N ILE A 189 9.15 -7.79 4.77
CA ILE A 189 8.69 -7.91 3.38
C ILE A 189 8.10 -6.60 2.84
N CYS A 190 7.57 -5.72 3.70
CA CYS A 190 7.13 -4.38 3.27
C CYS A 190 8.31 -3.46 2.93
N MET A 191 9.49 -3.69 3.51
CA MET A 191 10.70 -2.91 3.21
C MET A 191 11.38 -3.40 1.94
N ASP A 192 11.43 -4.72 1.73
CA ASP A 192 11.91 -5.32 0.49
C ASP A 192 11.04 -6.52 0.13
N VAL A 193 10.15 -6.28 -0.83
CA VAL A 193 9.19 -7.27 -1.31
C VAL A 193 9.87 -8.40 -2.06
N ARG A 194 11.05 -8.18 -2.65
CA ARG A 194 11.78 -9.19 -3.43
C ARG A 194 12.91 -9.87 -2.66
N ALA A 195 13.15 -9.47 -1.41
CA ALA A 195 14.12 -10.10 -0.53
C ALA A 195 13.98 -11.63 -0.51
N ALA A 196 15.13 -12.30 -0.59
CA ALA A 196 15.20 -13.75 -0.50
C ALA A 196 14.76 -14.22 0.90
N THR A 197 14.09 -15.37 0.97
CA THR A 197 13.62 -15.93 2.25
C THR A 197 14.75 -16.06 3.27
N ALA A 198 15.95 -16.45 2.83
CA ALA A 198 17.13 -16.57 3.69
C ALA A 198 17.57 -15.22 4.30
N GLU A 199 17.42 -14.13 3.57
CA GLU A 199 17.72 -12.79 4.07
C GLU A 199 16.67 -12.33 5.08
N LEU A 200 15.38 -12.51 4.76
CA LEU A 200 14.28 -12.22 5.68
C LEU A 200 14.45 -13.00 6.99
N ALA A 201 14.79 -14.28 6.90
CA ALA A 201 15.05 -15.16 8.04
C ALA A 201 16.15 -14.64 8.95
N ARG A 202 17.27 -14.17 8.37
CA ARG A 202 18.37 -13.55 9.12
C ARG A 202 17.93 -12.28 9.86
N LYS A 203 17.14 -11.41 9.21
CA LYS A 203 16.64 -10.17 9.81
C LYS A 203 15.61 -10.40 10.91
N VAL A 204 14.79 -11.45 10.79
CA VAL A 204 13.76 -11.83 11.77
C VAL A 204 14.34 -12.67 12.92
N GLY A 205 15.43 -13.40 12.70
CA GLY A 205 16.05 -14.28 13.68
C GLY A 205 15.40 -15.67 13.76
N VAL A 206 14.94 -16.21 12.62
CA VAL A 206 14.32 -17.55 12.54
C VAL A 206 14.88 -18.34 11.35
N ALA A 207 14.58 -19.64 11.26
CA ALA A 207 14.99 -20.47 10.13
C ALA A 207 14.30 -20.06 8.81
N PRO A 208 14.98 -20.18 7.64
CA PRO A 208 14.38 -19.88 6.33
C PRO A 208 13.08 -20.65 6.04
N GLU A 209 12.99 -21.90 6.47
CA GLU A 209 11.82 -22.76 6.31
C GLU A 209 10.62 -22.18 7.07
N THR A 210 10.85 -21.64 8.27
CA THR A 210 9.83 -20.97 9.09
C THR A 210 9.29 -19.73 8.38
N VAL A 211 10.16 -18.91 7.78
CA VAL A 211 9.72 -17.73 7.00
C VAL A 211 8.92 -18.18 5.78
N ALA A 212 9.39 -19.19 5.03
CA ALA A 212 8.68 -19.70 3.86
C ALA A 212 7.26 -20.21 4.21
N ALA A 213 7.15 -21.02 5.28
CA ALA A 213 5.88 -21.56 5.75
C ALA A 213 4.93 -20.46 6.22
N ARG A 214 5.43 -19.47 6.98
CA ARG A 214 4.62 -18.33 7.45
C ARG A 214 4.18 -17.42 6.30
N LEU A 215 5.05 -17.10 5.34
CA LEU A 215 4.68 -16.32 4.17
C LEU A 215 3.60 -17.01 3.33
N ARG A 216 3.67 -18.35 3.18
CA ARG A 216 2.62 -19.13 2.52
C ARG A 216 1.30 -19.01 3.27
N ARG A 217 1.30 -19.28 4.58
CA ARG A 217 0.12 -19.16 5.45
C ARG A 217 -0.51 -17.76 5.39
N LEU A 218 0.30 -16.70 5.42
CA LEU A 218 -0.17 -15.31 5.35
C LEU A 218 -0.82 -15.00 3.99
N ARG A 219 -0.32 -15.55 2.88
CA ARG A 219 -0.95 -15.41 1.56
C ARG A 219 -2.23 -16.23 1.44
N ASP A 220 -2.24 -17.46 1.92
CA ASP A 220 -3.43 -18.34 1.92
C ASP A 220 -4.55 -17.73 2.77
N ALA A 221 -4.19 -17.08 3.87
CA ALA A 221 -5.11 -16.30 4.69
C ALA A 221 -5.47 -14.92 4.08
N GLN A 222 -5.00 -14.58 2.88
CA GLN A 222 -5.19 -13.30 2.18
C GLN A 222 -4.83 -12.08 3.05
N LEU A 223 -3.81 -12.20 3.89
CA LEU A 223 -3.24 -11.10 4.67
C LEU A 223 -2.22 -10.30 3.88
N LEU A 224 -1.59 -10.94 2.88
CA LEU A 224 -0.56 -10.33 2.03
C LEU A 224 -0.98 -10.46 0.56
N CYS A 225 -1.18 -9.31 -0.08
CA CYS A 225 -1.27 -9.16 -1.53
C CYS A 225 -0.04 -8.39 -1.99
N VAL A 226 0.52 -8.71 -3.16
CA VAL A 226 1.81 -8.17 -3.57
C VAL A 226 1.68 -7.52 -4.94
N HIS A 227 1.96 -6.21 -5.00
CA HIS A 227 1.72 -5.36 -6.17
C HIS A 227 3.00 -4.58 -6.54
N ILE A 228 2.96 -3.82 -7.63
CA ILE A 228 4.00 -2.83 -7.98
C ILE A 228 3.46 -1.42 -7.80
N SER A 229 4.35 -0.44 -7.54
CA SER A 229 4.00 0.98 -7.43
C SER A 229 4.81 1.89 -8.34
#